data_AF-A0A926XSR6-F1
#
_entry.id   AF-A0A926XSR6-F1
#
_cell.length_a   1.000
_cell.length_b   1.000
_cell.length_c   1.000
_cell.angle_alpha   90.00
_cell.angle_beta   90.00
_cell.angle_gamma   90.00
#
_symmetry.space_group_name_H-M   'P 1'
#
loop_
_entity.id
_entity.type
_entity.pdbx_description
1 polymer ?
#
loop_
_entity_poly.entity_id
_entity_poly.type
_entity_poly.pdbx_seq_one_letter_code
_entity_poly.pdbx_strand_id
1 'polypeptide(L)' 'MNVKSAFGMILTLVGLIGLIYGGIDFTKGGVGQASFVYVILGAIFFFTGVSLIRSTKA' A
#
# COMPACT_ATOMS: atom_id res chain seq x y z
N MET A 1 1.23 -20.00 -9.27
CA MET A 1 1.24 -18.53 -9.03
C MET A 1 2.27 -17.93 -9.96
N ASN A 2 1.86 -17.00 -10.83
CA ASN A 2 2.80 -16.29 -11.69
C ASN A 2 3.55 -15.26 -10.87
N VAL A 3 4.83 -15.03 -11.18
CA VAL A 3 5.70 -14.06 -10.48
C VAL A 3 5.03 -12.68 -10.39
N LYS A 4 4.34 -12.26 -11.45
CA LYS A 4 3.57 -11.01 -11.50
C LYS A 4 2.47 -10.92 -10.41
N SER A 5 1.76 -12.02 -10.16
CA SER A 5 0.72 -12.08 -9.11
C SER A 5 1.32 -12.12 -7.70
N ALA A 6 2.45 -12.82 -7.52
CA ALA A 6 3.15 -12.85 -6.24
C ALA A 6 3.69 -11.47 -5.85
N PHE A 7 4.32 -10.76 -6.79
CA PHE A 7 4.75 -9.37 -6.58
C PHE A 7 3.57 -8.44 -6.27
N GLY A 8 2.44 -8.61 -6.98
CA GLY A 8 1.23 -7.85 -6.72
C GLY A 8 0.72 -8.06 -5.29
N MET A 9 0.70 -9.30 -4.81
CA MET A 9 0.29 -9.64 -3.44
C MET A 9 1.21 -9.00 -2.39
N ILE A 10 2.53 -9.08 -2.58
CA ILE A 10 3.50 -8.44 -1.68
C ILE A 10 3.29 -6.93 -1.67
N LEU A 11 3.14 -6.30 -2.84
CA LEU A 11 2.96 -4.86 -2.96
C LEU A 11 1.66 -4.39 -2.30
N THR A 12 0.56 -5.15 -2.45
CA THR A 12 -0.71 -4.88 -1.77
C THR A 12 -0.57 -4.98 -0.26
N LEU A 13 0.12 -6.00 0.26
CA LEU A 13 0.34 -6.14 1.70
C LEU A 13 1.19 -5.01 2.27
N VAL A 14 2.27 -4.62 1.59
CA VAL A 14 3.11 -3.49 2.00
C VAL A 14 2.32 -2.18 1.95
N GLY A 15 1.52 -1.95 0.89
CA GLY A 15 0.66 -0.77 0.79
C GLY A 15 -0.37 -0.70 1.91
N LEU A 16 -0.99 -1.83 2.27
CA LEU A 16 -1.93 -1.92 3.40
C LEU A 16 -1.25 -1.57 4.73
N ILE A 17 -0.05 -2.10 4.97
CA ILE A 17 0.74 -1.78 6.17
C ILE A 17 1.05 -0.28 6.22
N GLY A 18 1.44 0.33 5.10
CA GLY A 18 1.70 1.78 4.99
C GLY A 18 0.47 2.63 5.31
N LEU A 19 -0.71 2.24 4.82
CA LEU A 19 -1.97 2.90 5.15
C LEU A 19 -2.31 2.81 6.65
N ILE A 20 -2.12 1.63 7.25
CA ILE A 20 -2.34 1.43 8.68
C ILE A 20 -1.39 2.30 9.51
N TYR A 21 -0.10 2.32 9.18
CA TYR A 21 0.87 3.16 9.88
C TYR A 21 0.57 4.65 9.72
N GLY A 22 0.17 5.11 8.53
CA GLY A 22 -0.26 6.49 8.34
C GLY A 22 -1.44 6.88 9.23
N GLY A 23 -2.43 6.00 9.37
CA GLY A 23 -3.56 6.21 10.28
C GLY A 23 -3.18 6.22 11.77
N ILE A 24 -2.27 5.32 12.17
CA ILE A 24 -1.74 5.29 13.54
C ILE A 24 -0.94 6.56 13.84
N ASP A 25 -0.09 6.99 12.93
CA ASP A 25 0.72 8.20 13.07
C ASP A 25 -0.18 9.45 13.19
N PHE A 26 -1.21 9.53 12.35
CA PHE A 26 -2.19 10.63 12.38
C PHE A 26 -2.94 10.72 13.72
N THR A 27 -3.33 9.58 14.29
CA THR A 27 -4.07 9.54 15.58
C THR A 27 -3.20 9.85 16.80
N LYS A 28 -1.88 9.70 16.69
CA LYS A 28 -0.92 9.98 17.78
C LYS A 28 -0.40 11.43 17.79
N GLY A 29 -0.96 12.31 16.97
CA GLY A 29 -0.47 13.69 16.83
C GLY A 29 0.84 13.78 16.03
N GLY A 30 1.06 12.84 15.10
CA GLY A 30 2.18 12.87 14.17
C GLY A 30 2.24 14.16 13.34
N VAL A 31 3.40 14.44 12.75
CA VAL A 31 3.58 15.61 11.88
C VAL A 31 2.69 15.41 10.66
N GLY A 32 1.62 16.20 10.52
CA GLY A 32 0.61 15.99 9.49
C GLY A 32 1.16 15.86 8.07
N GLN A 33 2.30 16.49 7.76
CA GLN A 33 3.02 16.33 6.48
C GLN A 33 3.62 14.91 6.32
N ALA A 34 4.24 14.36 7.37
CA ALA A 34 4.80 13.01 7.35
C ALA A 34 3.70 11.94 7.33
N SER A 35 2.64 12.11 8.11
CA SER A 35 1.47 11.23 8.10
C SER A 35 0.84 11.14 6.70
N PHE A 36 0.74 12.26 6.00
CA PHE A 36 0.23 12.31 4.63
C PHE A 36 1.08 11.51 3.64
N VAL A 37 2.41 11.54 3.80
CA VAL A 37 3.33 10.76 2.96
C VAL A 37 3.07 9.27 3.12
N TYR A 38 2.90 8.77 4.35
CA TYR A 38 2.58 7.36 4.58
C TYR A 38 1.26 6.94 3.94
N VAL A 39 0.23 7.78 4.06
CA VAL A 39 -1.09 7.50 3.48
C VAL A 39 -1.04 7.50 1.95
N ILE A 40 -0.42 8.50 1.33
CA ILE A 40 -0.31 8.59 -0.13
C ILE A 40 0.53 7.43 -0.69
N LEU A 41 1.71 7.17 -0.13
CA LEU A 41 2.56 6.06 -0.58
C LEU A 41 1.89 4.71 -0.38
N GLY A 42 1.26 4.50 0.79
CA GLY A 42 0.50 3.29 1.09
C GLY A 42 -0.62 3.06 0.08
N ALA A 43 -1.38 4.12 -0.25
CA ALA A 43 -2.45 4.07 -1.25
C ALA A 43 -1.91 3.71 -2.64
N ILE A 44 -0.83 4.38 -3.09
CA ILE A 44 -0.22 4.10 -4.40
C ILE A 44 0.19 2.62 -4.46
N PHE A 45 0.93 2.12 -3.48
CA PHE A 45 1.38 0.73 -3.47
C PHE A 45 0.22 -0.25 -3.42
N PHE A 46 -0.81 0.03 -2.60
CA PHE A 46 -1.99 -0.82 -2.50
C PHE A 46 -2.72 -0.94 -3.86
N PHE A 47 -3.03 0.19 -4.50
CA PHE A 47 -3.73 0.18 -5.78
C PHE A 47 -2.89 -0.39 -6.92
N THR A 48 -1.58 -0.11 -6.95
CA THR A 48 -0.67 -0.71 -7.93
C THR A 48 -0.59 -2.23 -7.76
N GLY A 49 -0.49 -2.72 -6.52
CA GLY A 49 -0.47 -4.16 -6.23
C GLY A 49 -1.76 -4.86 -6.68
N VAL A 50 -2.91 -4.28 -6.34
CA VAL A 50 -4.23 -4.79 -6.76
C VAL A 50 -4.35 -4.79 -8.29
N SER A 51 -3.92 -3.72 -8.96
CA SER A 51 -3.92 -3.63 -10.43
C SER A 51 -3.03 -4.71 -11.06
N LEU A 52 -1.86 -4.99 -10.47
CA LEU A 52 -0.93 -6.00 -10.96
C LEU A 52 -1.51 -7.43 -10.84
N ILE A 53 -2.20 -7.71 -9.72
CA ILE A 53 -2.94 -8.96 -9.52
C ILE A 53 -4.03 -9.09 -10.59
N ARG A 54 -4.87 -8.05 -10.78
CA ARG A 54 -5.98 -8.05 -11.76
C ARG A 54 -5.51 -8.14 -13.22
N SER A 55 -4.36 -7.54 -13.54
CA SER A 55 -3.75 -7.55 -14.88
C SER A 55 -3.00 -8.86 -15.17
N THR A 56 -2.86 -9.75 -14.18
CA THR A 56 -2.36 -11.09 -14.42
C THR A 56 -3.52 -11.90 -15.01
N LYS A 57 -3.54 -12.03 -16.34
CA LYS A 57 -4.39 -13.03 -17.00
C LYS A 57 -3.96 -14.40 -16.46
N ALA A 58 -4.90 -15.13 -15.86
CA ALA A 58 -4.72 -16.54 -15.56
C ALA A 58 -4.58 -17.33 -16.87
#